data_AF-A0A7X7FKG6-F1
#
_entry.id   AF-A0A7X7FKG6-F1
#
_cell.length_a   1.000
_cell.length_b   1.000
_cell.length_c   1.000
_cell.angle_alpha   90.00
_cell.angle_beta   90.00
_cell.angle_gamma   90.00
#
_symmetry.space_group_name_H-M   'P 1'
#
loop_
_entity.id
_entity.type
_entity.pdbx_description
1 polymer ?
#
loop_
_entity_poly.entity_id
_entity_poly.type
_entity_poly.pdbx_seq_one_letter_code
_entity_poly.pdbx_strand_id
1 'polypeptide(L)' 'MNMSSDPELQERLRRHVDVLAELIGERNSVHPTAIEAAREYLCRELREMGHKVLEHVFRTSLREAVNLLSSE' A
#
# COMPACT_ATOMS: atom_id res chain seq x y z
N MET A 1 -19.79 -18.18 2.79
CA MET A 1 -18.64 -18.05 1.90
C MET A 1 -17.39 -18.27 2.72
N ASN A 2 -16.72 -19.42 2.57
CA ASN A 2 -15.36 -19.59 3.11
C ASN A 2 -14.41 -18.85 2.16
N MET A 3 -14.01 -17.64 2.52
CA MET A 3 -13.06 -16.80 1.75
C MET A 3 -11.62 -17.37 1.70
N SER A 4 -11.38 -18.55 2.26
CA SER A 4 -10.03 -19.11 2.46
C SER A 4 -9.58 -20.09 1.37
N SER A 5 -10.33 -20.28 0.28
CA SER A 5 -10.04 -21.34 -0.70
C SER A 5 -9.75 -20.87 -2.12
N ASP A 6 -9.74 -19.57 -2.40
CA ASP A 6 -9.37 -19.06 -3.73
C ASP A 6 -7.84 -18.98 -3.86
N PRO A 7 -7.19 -19.89 -4.59
CA PRO A 7 -5.74 -19.93 -4.69
C PRO A 7 -5.16 -18.71 -5.41
N GLU A 8 -5.94 -18.10 -6.31
CA GLU A 8 -5.51 -16.90 -7.04
C GLU A 8 -5.48 -15.68 -6.12
N LEU A 9 -6.51 -15.52 -5.31
CA LEU A 9 -6.55 -14.47 -4.29
C LEU A 9 -5.42 -14.65 -3.28
N GLN A 10 -5.19 -15.87 -2.79
CA GLN A 10 -4.09 -16.15 -1.87
C GLN A 10 -2.73 -15.78 -2.46
N GLU A 11 -2.48 -16.18 -3.70
CA GLU A 11 -1.22 -15.91 -4.38
C GLU A 11 -1.03 -14.41 -4.64
N ARG A 12 -2.09 -13.69 -5.01
CA ARG A 12 -2.05 -12.22 -5.13
C ARG A 12 -1.73 -11.56 -3.80
N LEU A 13 -2.42 -11.93 -2.72
CA LEU A 13 -2.17 -11.40 -1.38
C LEU A 13 -0.75 -11.69 -0.90
N ARG A 14 -0.26 -12.91 -1.13
CA ARG A 14 1.13 -13.30 -0.82
C ARG A 14 2.12 -12.38 -1.53
N ARG A 15 1.96 -12.15 -2.84
CA ARG A 15 2.82 -11.22 -3.59
C ARG A 15 2.80 -9.79 -3.01
N HIS A 16 1.65 -9.28 -2.61
CA HIS A 16 1.57 -7.97 -1.96
C HIS A 16 2.32 -7.94 -0.62
N VAL A 17 2.19 -9.00 0.19
CA VAL A 17 2.91 -9.14 1.46
C VAL A 17 4.42 -9.22 1.21
N ASP A 18 4.87 -10.04 0.26
CA ASP A 18 6.30 -10.20 -0.06
C ASP A 18 6.91 -8.86 -0.47
N VAL A 19 6.24 -8.08 -1.34
CA VAL A 19 6.71 -6.74 -1.72
C VAL A 19 6.75 -5.78 -0.52
N LEU A 20 5.70 -5.75 0.28
CA LEU A 20 5.57 -4.80 1.38
C LEU A 20 6.47 -5.13 2.58
N ALA A 21 6.69 -6.41 2.86
CA ALA A 21 7.42 -6.89 4.04
C ALA A 21 8.90 -7.19 3.74
N GLU A 22 9.21 -7.76 2.57
CA GLU A 22 10.58 -8.15 2.23
C GLU A 22 11.29 -7.11 1.37
N LEU A 23 10.65 -6.62 0.29
CA LEU A 23 11.31 -5.69 -0.63
C LEU A 23 11.33 -4.25 -0.09
N ILE A 24 10.19 -3.74 0.39
CA ILE A 24 10.08 -2.38 0.94
C ILE A 24 10.53 -2.35 2.40
N GLY A 25 10.22 -3.40 3.16
CA GLY A 25 10.58 -3.52 4.57
C GLY A 25 9.78 -2.61 5.51
N GLU A 26 10.43 -2.23 6.60
CA GLU A 26 9.79 -1.45 7.67
C GLU A 26 9.43 -0.03 7.24
N ARG A 27 8.15 0.32 7.44
CA ARG A 27 7.56 1.61 7.03
C ARG A 27 7.29 2.48 8.26
N ASN A 28 8.35 2.83 8.97
CA ASN A 28 8.29 3.67 10.17
C ASN A 28 8.93 5.06 9.92
N SER A 29 8.80 5.97 10.88
CA SER A 29 9.30 7.35 10.74
C SER A 29 10.82 7.48 10.61
N VAL A 30 11.58 6.42 10.94
CA VAL A 30 13.04 6.36 10.80
C VAL A 30 13.43 6.07 9.34
N HIS A 31 12.55 5.41 8.58
CA HIS A 31 12.78 5.03 7.18
C HIS A 31 11.81 5.76 6.22
N PRO A 32 12.03 7.07 5.97
CA PRO A 32 11.11 7.88 5.17
C PRO A 32 10.94 7.37 3.73
N THR A 33 12.02 6.84 3.14
CA THR A 33 12.05 6.28 1.77
C THR A 33 11.18 5.03 1.65
N ALA A 34 11.12 4.17 2.68
CA ALA A 34 10.28 2.98 2.67
C ALA A 34 8.78 3.36 2.71
N ILE A 35 8.42 4.43 3.41
CA ILE A 35 7.05 4.95 3.42
C ILE A 35 6.66 5.53 2.05
N GLU A 36 7.56 6.22 1.38
CA GLU A 36 7.33 6.73 0.01
C GLU A 36 7.19 5.57 -0.99
N ALA A 37 8.07 4.57 -0.93
CA ALA A 37 7.98 3.38 -1.77
C ALA A 37 6.67 2.61 -1.54
N ALA A 38 6.22 2.50 -0.29
CA ALA A 38 4.93 1.88 0.03
C ALA A 38 3.74 2.67 -0.52
N ARG A 39 3.78 4.01 -0.45
CA ARG A 39 2.76 4.89 -1.03
C ARG A 39 2.66 4.66 -2.54
N GLU A 40 3.79 4.69 -3.24
CA GLU A 40 3.85 4.50 -4.70
C GLU A 40 3.33 3.12 -5.11
N TYR A 41 3.78 2.08 -4.40
CA TYR A 41 3.31 0.71 -4.61
C TYR A 41 1.79 0.62 -4.47
N LEU A 42 1.24 1.01 -3.32
CA LEU A 42 -0.19 0.90 -3.05
C LEU A 42 -1.03 1.74 -4.03
N CYS A 43 -0.57 2.93 -4.39
CA CYS A 43 -1.23 3.79 -5.35
C CYS A 43 -1.32 3.14 -6.74
N ARG A 44 -0.25 2.47 -7.18
CA ARG A 44 -0.26 1.69 -8.43
C ARG A 44 -1.22 0.52 -8.36
N GLU A 45 -1.12 -0.34 -7.34
CA GLU A 45 -1.95 -1.54 -7.24
C GLU A 45 -3.45 -1.18 -7.17
N LEU A 46 -3.83 -0.15 -6.42
CA LEU A 46 -5.21 0.33 -6.35
C LEU A 46 -5.72 0.82 -7.71
N ARG A 47 -4.90 1.56 -8.47
CA ARG A 47 -5.27 2.01 -9.82
C ARG A 47 -5.40 0.85 -10.80
N GLU A 48 -4.51 -0.14 -10.73
CA GLU A 48 -4.58 -1.36 -11.56
C GLU A 48 -5.82 -2.20 -11.25
N MET A 49 -6.29 -2.17 -10.00
CA MET A 49 -7.57 -2.74 -9.58
C MET A 49 -8.80 -1.92 -10.04
N GLY A 50 -8.59 -0.78 -10.71
CA GLY A 50 -9.65 0.07 -11.25
C GLY A 50 -10.11 1.20 -10.34
N HIS A 51 -9.52 1.34 -9.14
CA HIS A 51 -9.92 2.41 -8.23
C HIS A 51 -9.40 3.78 -8.69
N LYS A 52 -10.19 4.82 -8.42
CA LYS A 52 -9.70 6.20 -8.42
C LYS A 52 -8.97 6.44 -7.12
N VAL A 53 -7.70 6.83 -7.20
CA VAL A 53 -6.86 7.09 -6.02
C VAL A 53 -6.52 8.57 -5.95
N LEU A 54 -6.88 9.20 -4.84
CA LEU A 54 -6.53 10.58 -4.50
C LEU A 54 -5.56 10.61 -3.33
N GLU A 55 -4.57 11.50 -3.42
CA GLU A 55 -3.63 11.76 -2.34
C GLU A 55 -4.11 12.95 -1.52
N HIS A 56 -4.22 12.76 -0.20
CA HIS A 56 -4.53 13.83 0.73
C HIS A 56 -3.33 14.05 1.66
N VAL A 57 -2.64 15.17 1.45
CA VAL A 57 -1.47 15.58 2.22
C VAL A 57 -1.89 16.24 3.53
N PHE A 58 -1.27 15.87 4.63
CA PHE A 58 -1.47 16.48 5.94
C PHE A 58 -0.15 16.58 6.72
N ARG A 59 -0.11 17.49 7.70
CA ARG A 59 1.09 17.71 8.51
C ARG A 59 1.03 16.89 9.80
N THR A 60 2.10 16.15 10.06
CA THR A 60 2.35 15.50 11.36
C THR A 60 3.32 16.35 12.17
N SER A 61 3.57 15.97 13.43
CA SER A 61 4.60 16.62 14.26
C SER A 61 6.02 16.45 13.71
N LEU A 62 6.25 15.45 12.85
CA LEU A 62 7.58 15.11 12.33
C LEU A 62 7.79 15.58 10.88
N ARG A 63 6.76 15.45 10.03
CA ARG A 63 6.82 15.72 8.58
C ARG A 63 5.45 15.79 7.92
N GLU A 64 5.41 16.09 6.64
CA GLU A 64 4.22 15.86 5.81
C GLU A 64 4.00 14.36 5.61
N ALA A 65 2.73 13.96 5.66
CA ALA A 65 2.27 12.60 5.44
C ALA A 65 1.12 12.61 4.43
N VAL A 66 0.86 11.46 3.80
CA VAL A 66 -0.12 11.32 2.73
C VAL A 66 -1.07 10.19 3.06
N ASN A 67 -2.37 10.47 3.05
CA ASN A 67 -3.41 9.45 3.00
C ASN A 67 -3.72 9.12 1.54
N LEU A 68 -3.86 7.83 1.24
CA LEU A 68 -4.41 7.36 -0.04
C LEU A 68 -5.91 7.12 0.14
N LEU A 69 -6.72 7.87 -0.59
CA LEU A 69 -8.17 7.72 -0.61
C LEU A 69 -8.54 6.99 -1.91
N SER A 70 -9.18 5.82 -1.80
CA SER A 70 -9.62 5.02 -2.95
C SER A 70 -11.13 4.97 -3.06
N SER A 71 -11.67 5.10 -4.27
CA SER A 71 -13.07 4.81 -4.58
C SER A 71 -13.19 3.87 -5.79
N GLU A 72 -14.26 3.07 -5.82
CA GLU A 72 -14.66 2.24 -6.98
C GLU A 72 -15.17 3.10 -8.16
#